data_AF-A0A0C6FFY6-F1
#
_entry.id   AF-A0A0C6FFY6-F1
#
_cell.length_a   1.000
_cell.length_b   1.000
_cell.length_c   1.000
_cell.angle_alpha   90.00
_cell.angle_beta   90.00
_cell.angle_gamma   90.00
#
_symmetry.space_group_name_H-M   'P 1'
#
loop_
_entity.id
_entity.type
_entity.pdbx_description
1 polymer ?
#
loop_
_entity_poly.entity_id
_entity_poly.type
_entity_poly.pdbx_seq_one_letter_code
_entity_poly.pdbx_strand_id
1 'polypeptide(L)' 'MTGGEAYKQKLLTDDALDAAIGAYLADPSKPVAVEVGKGSIDVAAAVMAHAYTVEVLAREGVTGPQQRNAVKTAILLATV' A
#
# COMPACT_ATOMS: atom_id res chain seq x y z
N MET A 1 -12.61 -7.94 -4.50
CA MET A 1 -12.96 -6.66 -3.82
C MET A 1 -11.73 -5.79 -3.79
N THR A 2 -11.84 -4.48 -3.59
CA THR A 2 -10.66 -3.62 -3.44
C THR A 2 -10.19 -3.57 -2.00
N GLY A 3 -8.93 -3.20 -1.77
CA GLY A 3 -8.41 -2.91 -0.43
C GLY A 3 -9.23 -1.85 0.32
N GLY A 4 -9.77 -0.86 -0.40
CA GLY A 4 -10.64 0.17 0.15
C GLY A 4 -12.02 -0.35 0.57
N GLU A 5 -12.60 -1.29 -0.18
CA GLU A 5 -13.81 -2.00 0.24
C GLU A 5 -13.55 -2.84 1.48
N ALA A 6 -12.42 -3.55 1.54
CA ALA A 6 -12.02 -4.32 2.69
C ALA A 6 -11.74 -3.47 3.93
N TYR A 7 -11.12 -2.30 3.76
CA TYR A 7 -10.88 -1.32 4.81
C TYR A 7 -12.20 -0.82 5.42
N LYS A 8 -13.19 -0.47 4.58
CA LYS A 8 -14.55 -0.10 5.04
C LYS A 8 -15.24 -1.23 5.80
N GLN A 9 -14.98 -2.48 5.44
CA GLN A 9 -15.50 -3.68 6.10
C GLN A 9 -14.68 -4.09 7.34
N LYS A 10 -13.62 -3.36 7.69
CA LYS A 10 -12.68 -3.69 8.78
C LYS A 10 -11.94 -5.02 8.60
N LEU A 11 -11.88 -5.52 7.36
CA LEU A 11 -11.07 -6.69 6.99
C LEU A 11 -9.59 -6.33 6.81
N LEU A 12 -9.33 -5.06 6.47
CA LEU A 12 -8.01 -4.43 6.50
C LEU A 12 -8.04 -3.37 7.59
N THR A 13 -7.27 -3.57 8.67
CA THR A 13 -7.22 -2.62 9.79
C THR A 13 -6.25 -1.48 9.54
N ASP A 14 -6.41 -0.36 10.26
CA ASP A 14 -5.45 0.75 10.24
C ASP A 14 -4.04 0.28 10.58
N ASP A 15 -3.90 -0.49 11.67
CA ASP A 15 -2.60 -0.98 12.13
C ASP A 15 -1.92 -1.88 11.08
N ALA A 16 -2.67 -2.79 10.44
CA ALA A 16 -2.13 -3.67 9.41
C ALA A 16 -1.72 -2.88 8.17
N LEU A 17 -2.54 -1.89 7.77
CA LEU A 17 -2.24 -1.01 6.66
C LEU A 17 -1.00 -0.15 6.94
N ASP A 18 -0.90 0.48 8.10
CA ASP A 18 0.23 1.32 8.48
C ASP A 18 1.53 0.53 8.65
N ALA A 19 1.45 -0.70 9.18
CA ALA A 19 2.58 -1.62 9.26
C ALA A 19 3.09 -2.01 7.87
N ALA A 20 2.18 -2.35 6.93
CA ALA A 20 2.54 -2.70 5.57
C ALA A 20 3.18 -1.53 4.81
N ILE A 21 2.63 -0.31 4.95
CA ILE A 21 3.22 0.91 4.38
C ILE A 21 4.62 1.15 4.95
N GLY A 22 4.77 1.04 6.28
CA GLY A 22 6.05 1.22 6.94
C GLY A 22 7.10 0.22 6.49
N ALA A 23 6.74 -1.06 6.42
CA ALA A 23 7.63 -2.12 5.98
C ALA A 23 8.09 -1.91 4.53
N TYR A 24 7.16 -1.57 3.63
CA TYR A 24 7.48 -1.31 2.23
C TYR A 24 8.41 -0.09 2.07
N LEU A 25 8.13 1.02 2.75
CA LEU A 25 8.97 2.22 2.64
C LEU A 25 10.35 2.06 3.30
N ALA A 26 10.48 1.17 4.29
CA ALA A 26 11.76 0.87 4.91
C ALA A 26 12.70 0.11 3.96
N ASP A 27 12.15 -0.80 3.14
CA ASP A 27 12.91 -1.57 2.16
C ASP A 27 11.99 -2.13 1.04
N PRO A 28 11.81 -1.37 -0.06
CA PRO A 28 10.93 -1.79 -1.17
C PRO A 28 11.38 -3.05 -1.91
N SER A 29 12.61 -3.53 -1.67
CA SER A 29 13.15 -4.74 -2.29
C SER A 29 12.67 -6.02 -1.58
N LYS A 30 12.15 -5.90 -0.36
CA LYS A 30 11.63 -7.03 0.40
C LYS A 30 10.15 -7.27 0.08
N PRO A 31 9.71 -8.54 0.04
CA PRO A 31 8.30 -8.85 -0.12
C PRO A 31 7.52 -8.33 1.09
N VAL A 32 6.46 -7.57 0.81
CA VAL A 32 5.51 -7.09 1.81
C VAL A 32 4.10 -7.40 1.29
N ALA A 33 3.35 -8.15 2.08
CA ALA A 33 1.94 -8.43 1.82
C ALA A 33 1.11 -8.01 3.03
N VAL A 34 -0.10 -7.52 2.80
CA VAL A 34 -1.08 -7.27 3.86
C VAL A 34 -2.25 -8.23 3.73
N GLU A 35 -2.56 -8.94 4.81
CA GLU A 35 -3.67 -9.89 4.87
C GLU A 35 -5.00 -9.15 4.91
N VAL A 36 -5.96 -9.64 4.12
CA VAL A 36 -7.28 -9.07 3.98
C VAL A 36 -8.33 -10.18 3.95
N GLY A 37 -8.91 -10.49 5.10
CA GLY A 37 -9.87 -11.58 5.23
C GLY A 37 -9.25 -12.94 4.92
N LYS A 38 -9.55 -13.49 3.72
CA LYS A 38 -8.98 -14.77 3.22
C LYS A 38 -7.97 -14.59 2.08
N GLY A 39 -7.75 -13.35 1.64
CA GLY A 39 -6.78 -13.02 0.59
C GLY A 39 -5.70 -12.09 1.14
N SER A 40 -4.82 -11.64 0.26
CA SER A 40 -3.75 -10.70 0.61
C SER A 40 -3.44 -9.77 -0.55
N ILE A 41 -2.89 -8.61 -0.23
CA ILE A 41 -2.42 -7.63 -1.22
C ILE A 41 -0.90 -7.61 -1.17
N ASP A 42 -0.24 -7.91 -2.29
CA ASP A 42 1.18 -7.63 -2.49
C ASP A 42 1.38 -6.12 -2.67
N VAL A 43 2.09 -5.50 -1.74
CA VAL A 43 2.28 -4.04 -1.70
C VAL A 43 3.14 -3.56 -2.86
N ALA A 44 4.17 -4.30 -3.25
CA ALA A 44 5.02 -3.93 -4.36
C ALA A 44 4.25 -4.02 -5.69
N ALA A 45 3.47 -5.10 -5.88
CA ALA A 45 2.61 -5.23 -7.05
C ALA A 45 1.55 -4.13 -7.12
N ALA A 46 0.92 -3.79 -5.99
CA ALA A 46 -0.04 -2.69 -5.90
C ALA A 46 0.59 -1.34 -6.27
N VAL A 47 1.78 -1.06 -5.77
CA VAL A 47 2.53 0.17 -6.10
C VAL A 47 2.85 0.23 -7.59
N MET A 48 3.39 -0.84 -8.16
CA MET A 48 3.76 -0.89 -9.58
C MET A 48 2.56 -0.80 -10.51
N ALA A 49 1.39 -1.28 -10.08
CA ALA A 49 0.14 -1.17 -10.83
C ALA A 49 -0.47 0.25 -10.80
N HIS A 50 -0.01 1.15 -9.92
CA HIS A 50 -0.57 2.48 -9.74
C HIS A 50 0.43 3.58 -10.17
N ALA A 51 0.30 4.06 -11.42
CA ALA A 51 1.24 5.00 -12.04
C ALA A 51 1.53 6.26 -11.20
N TYR A 52 0.51 6.86 -10.59
CA TYR A 52 0.70 8.01 -9.69
C TYR A 52 1.61 7.68 -8.50
N THR A 53 1.50 6.47 -7.94
CA THR A 53 2.33 6.07 -6.79
C THR A 53 3.78 5.88 -7.22
N VAL A 54 4.01 5.22 -8.36
CA VAL A 54 5.36 5.10 -8.94
C VAL A 54 5.99 6.47 -9.17
N GLU A 55 5.25 7.40 -9.78
CA GLU A 55 5.74 8.76 -10.01
C GLU A 55 6.06 9.51 -8.72
N VAL A 56 5.20 9.43 -7.70
CA VAL A 56 5.44 10.12 -6.43
C VAL A 56 6.67 9.58 -5.73
N LEU A 57 6.87 8.26 -5.72
CA LEU A 57 8.03 7.64 -5.09
C LEU A 57 9.34 7.91 -5.83
N ALA A 58 9.29 8.19 -7.14
CA ALA A 58 10.46 8.54 -7.95
C ALA A 58 10.87 10.02 -7.87
N ARG A 59 10.05 10.90 -7.29
CA ARG A 59 10.34 12.34 -7.20
C ARG A 59 11.40 12.65 -6.15
N GLU A 60 12.38 13.46 -6.52
CA GLU A 60 13.30 14.06 -5.55
C GLU A 60 12.56 15.01 -4.60
N GLY A 61 12.96 14.99 -3.32
CA GLY A 61 12.39 15.88 -2.30
C GLY A 61 10.95 15.54 -1.87
N VAL A 62 10.39 14.40 -2.28
CA VAL A 62 9.08 13.94 -1.78
C VAL A 62 9.13 13.76 -0.27
N THR A 63 8.13 14.29 0.43
CA THR A 63 8.07 14.21 1.89
C THR A 63 7.64 12.80 2.34
N GLY A 64 8.07 12.38 3.53
CA GLY A 64 7.62 11.11 4.13
C GLY A 64 6.10 10.93 4.15
N PRO A 65 5.30 11.94 4.56
CA PRO A 65 3.84 11.87 4.48
C PRO A 65 3.30 11.66 3.05
N GLN A 66 3.91 12.29 2.03
CA GLN A 66 3.51 12.08 0.64
C GLN A 66 3.80 10.65 0.17
N GLN A 67 4.97 10.09 0.51
CA GLN A 67 5.30 8.69 0.21
C GLN A 67 4.30 7.73 0.87
N ARG A 68 4.02 7.91 2.16
CA ARG A 68 3.05 7.09 2.91
C ARG A 68 1.67 7.14 2.26
N ASN A 69 1.18 8.33 1.91
CA ASN A 69 -0.12 8.48 1.29
C ASN A 69 -0.17 7.85 -0.12
N ALA A 70 0.89 7.95 -0.91
CA ALA A 70 0.94 7.33 -2.23
C ALA A 70 0.88 5.80 -2.15
N VAL A 71 1.62 5.19 -1.22
CA VAL A 71 1.56 3.74 -0.98
C VAL A 71 0.21 3.32 -0.42
N LYS A 72 -0.36 4.08 0.53
CA LYS A 72 -1.71 3.88 1.05
C LYS A 72 -2.75 3.86 -0.07
N THR A 73 -2.70 4.84 -0.98
CA THR A 73 -3.60 4.90 -2.13
C THR A 73 -3.48 3.65 -3.01
N ALA A 74 -2.27 3.20 -3.32
CA ALA A 74 -2.05 1.99 -4.13
C ALA A 74 -2.68 0.75 -3.47
N ILE A 75 -2.44 0.54 -2.16
CA ILE A 75 -3.01 -0.59 -1.42
C ILE A 75 -4.55 -0.54 -1.41
N LEU A 76 -5.13 0.64 -1.16
CA LEU A 76 -6.59 0.78 -1.11
C LEU A 76 -7.28 0.62 -2.47
N LEU A 77 -6.58 0.86 -3.58
CA LEU A 77 -7.12 0.66 -4.93
C LEU A 77 -6.82 -0.73 -5.51
N ALA A 78 -5.91 -1.48 -4.92
CA ALA A 78 -5.58 -2.84 -5.35
C ALA A 78 -6.74 -3.81 -5.12
N THR A 79 -6.86 -4.81 -5.99
CA THR A 79 -7.78 -5.94 -5.80
C THR A 79 -7.19 -6.95 -4.82
N VAL A 80 -8.02 -7.42 -3.88
CA VAL A 80 -7.79 -8.56 -2.99
C VAL A 80 -8.23 -9.85 -3.66
#